data_AF-A0A1I0IR52-F1
#
_entry.id   AF-A0A1I0IR52-F1
#
_cell.length_a   1.000
_cell.length_b   1.000
_cell.length_c   1.000
_cell.angle_alpha   90.00
_cell.angle_beta   90.00
_cell.angle_gamma   90.00
#
_symmetry.space_group_name_H-M   'P 1'
#
loop_
_entity.id
_entity.type
_entity.pdbx_description
1 polymer ?
#
loop_
_entity_poly.entity_id
_entity_poly.type
_entity_poly.pdbx_seq_one_letter_code
_entity_poly.pdbx_strand_id
1 'polypeptide(L)'
;MLAAALMAAPVPASADDGPVYLAAGLRGANEVGVPGDPDGQATVVLRISGDEIAFAARWERLDAPVDVQVAAGGRGAPGEERLRLLTGPLPAHMSGVTGTVRAAPGLVAALLADPAAFHAGVRDARGSVRGRLHRLSRAIDLNGVLNGPGQATLAAATTPPGRATWWLRPAGAALAYAASWSGVPGPVTGGLVAREGVTRPASVSLFAGALPENVTGVSGVTPVPPEILRRIAASPARYDAVLRTSGPPVRGRLGGGPVTHPRALTAPVLRGEQIYTCAQQPSGAYAFVQLGVAATLRGGIEHTYVTPGSGPPQWVAPDGSAVRGSVVTRTPNGDGVIPELVLDAAQAGAAEGLLARAVQIMRVNTTGGTAPPGPCEPGTEARAPYGADYVFLS
;
A
#
# COMPACT_ATOMS: atom_id res chain seq x y z
N MET A 1 7.48 56.92 -36.93
CA MET A 1 7.85 55.57 -36.46
C MET A 1 7.13 55.31 -35.14
N LEU A 2 5.94 54.70 -35.19
CA LEU A 2 5.24 54.26 -33.98
C LEU A 2 5.68 52.83 -33.68
N ALA A 3 6.33 52.62 -32.54
CA ALA A 3 6.72 51.31 -32.04
C ALA A 3 5.47 50.57 -31.52
N ALA A 4 5.15 49.45 -32.15
CA ALA A 4 4.14 48.52 -31.63
C ALA A 4 4.71 47.78 -30.42
N ALA A 5 4.12 48.01 -29.24
CA ALA A 5 4.42 47.23 -28.06
C ALA A 5 3.87 45.80 -28.26
N LEU A 6 4.77 44.81 -28.36
CA LEU A 6 4.39 43.41 -28.23
C LEU A 6 3.90 43.17 -26.80
N MET A 7 2.58 43.04 -26.65
CA MET A 7 1.98 42.47 -25.46
C MET A 7 2.36 40.97 -25.43
N ALA A 8 3.31 40.61 -24.57
CA ALA A 8 3.58 39.23 -24.25
C ALA A 8 2.29 38.61 -23.67
N ALA A 9 1.79 37.55 -24.29
CA ALA A 9 0.71 36.76 -23.73
C ALA A 9 1.11 36.27 -22.34
N PRO A 10 0.18 36.22 -21.36
CA PRO A 10 0.49 35.61 -20.07
C PRO A 10 0.90 34.16 -20.31
N VAL A 11 2.15 33.85 -20.01
CA VAL A 11 2.61 32.47 -19.84
C VAL A 11 1.71 31.88 -18.75
N PRO A 12 0.97 30.79 -18.99
CA PRO A 12 0.25 30.14 -17.90
C PRO A 12 1.30 29.79 -16.86
N ALA A 13 1.09 30.27 -15.63
CA ALA A 13 1.91 29.87 -14.50
C ALA A 13 2.00 28.35 -14.52
N SER A 14 3.22 27.82 -14.56
CA SER A 14 3.45 26.41 -14.28
C SER A 14 2.86 26.15 -12.90
N ALA A 15 1.75 25.44 -12.82
CA ALA A 15 1.21 24.96 -11.55
C ALA A 15 2.18 23.90 -11.03
N ASP A 16 3.15 24.41 -10.28
CA ASP A 16 4.18 23.69 -9.54
C ASP A 16 3.54 23.07 -8.29
N ASP A 17 2.49 22.26 -8.48
CA ASP A 17 1.92 21.42 -7.44
C ASP A 17 2.59 20.06 -7.55
N GLY A 18 3.32 19.66 -6.51
CA GLY A 18 4.00 18.37 -6.47
C GLY A 18 3.07 17.18 -6.72
N PRO A 19 3.61 15.95 -6.82
CA PRO A 19 2.82 14.75 -7.07
C PRO A 19 1.68 14.58 -6.06
N VAL A 20 0.47 14.25 -6.55
CA VAL A 20 -0.67 13.90 -5.70
C VAL A 20 -0.74 12.39 -5.50
N TYR A 21 -1.00 11.96 -4.27
CA TYR A 21 -1.10 10.55 -3.92
C TYR A 21 -2.54 10.17 -3.57
N LEU A 22 -3.04 9.12 -4.22
CA LEU A 22 -4.33 8.50 -3.91
C LEU A 22 -4.09 7.06 -3.47
N ALA A 23 -4.90 6.53 -2.55
CA ALA A 23 -4.81 5.13 -2.16
C ALA A 23 -6.16 4.52 -1.83
N ALA A 24 -6.23 3.20 -1.91
CA ALA A 24 -7.39 2.39 -1.55
C ALA A 24 -6.93 1.11 -0.83
N GLY A 25 -7.68 0.71 0.20
CA GLY A 25 -7.64 -0.65 0.76
C GLY A 25 -8.84 -1.45 0.26
N LEU A 26 -8.59 -2.57 -0.39
CA LEU A 26 -9.58 -3.33 -1.16
C LEU A 26 -9.99 -4.60 -0.41
N ARG A 27 -11.28 -4.94 -0.48
CA ARG A 27 -11.89 -6.18 0.05
C ARG A 27 -12.92 -6.69 -0.95
N GLY A 28 -13.13 -8.01 -1.01
CA GLY A 28 -14.20 -8.58 -1.83
C GLY A 28 -15.60 -8.26 -1.31
N ALA A 29 -15.73 -8.03 0.01
CA ALA A 29 -16.99 -7.57 0.61
C ALA A 29 -17.47 -6.19 0.10
N ASN A 30 -16.61 -5.44 -0.58
CA ASN A 30 -16.95 -4.16 -1.20
C ASN A 30 -17.48 -4.31 -2.64
N GLU A 31 -17.48 -5.51 -3.20
CA GLU A 31 -18.01 -5.75 -4.55
C GLU A 31 -19.52 -5.49 -4.63
N VAL A 32 -19.95 -5.01 -5.79
CA VAL A 32 -21.34 -4.61 -6.04
C VAL A 32 -21.86 -5.37 -7.26
N GLY A 33 -23.00 -6.03 -7.11
CA GLY A 33 -23.65 -6.78 -8.19
C GLY A 33 -23.05 -8.14 -8.48
N VAL A 34 -21.82 -8.41 -8.02
CA VAL A 34 -21.17 -9.73 -8.06
C VAL A 34 -20.51 -10.03 -6.71
N PRO A 35 -20.44 -11.31 -6.29
CA PRO A 35 -19.65 -11.67 -5.12
C PRO A 35 -18.16 -11.42 -5.37
N GLY A 36 -17.50 -10.72 -4.45
CA GLY A 36 -16.04 -10.61 -4.44
C GLY A 36 -15.36 -11.79 -3.77
N ASP A 37 -14.03 -11.84 -3.82
CA ASP A 37 -13.26 -12.85 -3.08
C ASP A 37 -13.41 -12.60 -1.55
N PRO A 38 -13.96 -13.54 -0.79
CA PRO A 38 -14.29 -13.32 0.62
C PRO A 38 -13.04 -13.11 1.50
N ASP A 39 -11.92 -13.69 1.10
CA ASP A 39 -10.67 -13.66 1.87
C ASP A 39 -9.66 -12.67 1.27
N GLY A 40 -9.83 -12.32 0.01
CA GLY A 40 -8.98 -11.42 -0.74
C GLY A 40 -8.87 -10.04 -0.12
N GLN A 41 -7.65 -9.52 -0.09
CA GLN A 41 -7.36 -8.14 0.27
C GLN A 41 -6.29 -7.57 -0.65
N ALA A 42 -6.35 -6.27 -0.92
CA ALA A 42 -5.29 -5.58 -1.64
C ALA A 42 -5.13 -4.14 -1.18
N THR A 43 -3.99 -3.54 -1.49
CA THR A 43 -3.74 -2.10 -1.39
C THR A 43 -3.30 -1.60 -2.75
N VAL A 44 -3.91 -0.50 -3.20
CA VAL A 44 -3.50 0.21 -4.42
C VAL A 44 -3.13 1.63 -4.04
N VAL A 45 -1.98 2.11 -4.51
CA VAL A 45 -1.52 3.50 -4.36
C VAL A 45 -1.17 4.05 -5.72
N LEU A 46 -1.62 5.27 -5.99
CA LEU A 46 -1.38 6.04 -7.20
C LEU A 46 -0.58 7.29 -6.86
N ARG A 47 0.44 7.59 -7.64
CA ARG A 47 1.19 8.85 -7.66
C ARG A 47 0.93 9.52 -9.00
N ILE A 48 0.25 10.66 -8.98
CA ILE A 48 -0.17 11.40 -10.16
C ILE A 48 0.77 12.60 -10.34
N SER A 49 1.39 12.71 -11.51
CA SER A 49 2.28 13.81 -11.89
C SER A 49 2.01 14.23 -13.33
N GLY A 50 1.26 15.31 -13.53
CA GLY A 50 0.74 15.66 -14.84
C GLY A 50 -0.22 14.58 -15.35
N ASP A 51 0.05 14.03 -16.55
CA ASP A 51 -0.71 12.94 -17.15
C ASP A 51 -0.14 11.54 -16.81
N GLU A 52 1.00 11.47 -16.12
CA GLU A 52 1.61 10.22 -15.69
C GLU A 52 1.04 9.77 -14.34
N ILE A 53 0.66 8.50 -14.26
CA ILE A 53 0.23 7.82 -13.04
C ILE A 53 1.19 6.66 -12.79
N ALA A 54 2.08 6.82 -11.81
CA ALA A 54 2.81 5.70 -11.25
C ALA A 54 1.93 5.00 -10.23
N PHE A 55 1.93 3.66 -10.21
CA PHE A 55 1.10 2.88 -9.31
C PHE A 55 1.87 1.79 -8.60
N ALA A 56 1.37 1.41 -7.43
CA ALA A 56 1.71 0.18 -6.74
C ALA A 56 0.43 -0.57 -6.38
N ALA A 57 0.41 -1.87 -6.59
CA ALA A 57 -0.64 -2.75 -6.12
C ALA A 57 -0.01 -3.94 -5.38
N ARG A 58 -0.53 -4.28 -4.21
CA ARG A 58 -0.14 -5.46 -3.44
C ARG A 58 -1.37 -6.18 -2.95
N TRP A 59 -1.37 -7.50 -3.02
CA TRP A 59 -2.49 -8.34 -2.60
C TRP A 59 -2.06 -9.47 -1.65
N GLU A 60 -3.03 -9.95 -0.88
CA GLU A 60 -2.92 -11.17 -0.07
C GLU A 60 -4.16 -12.02 -0.26
N ARG A 61 -3.98 -13.35 -0.24
CA ARG A 61 -5.03 -14.34 -0.48
C ARG A 61 -5.75 -14.19 -1.83
N LEU A 62 -5.12 -13.51 -2.77
CA LEU A 62 -5.41 -13.53 -4.20
C LEU A 62 -4.26 -14.22 -4.95
N ASP A 63 -4.59 -14.82 -6.09
CA ASP A 63 -3.61 -15.31 -7.05
C ASP A 63 -3.04 -14.14 -7.84
N ALA A 64 -2.13 -14.42 -8.79
CA ALA A 64 -1.60 -13.38 -9.67
C ALA A 64 -2.76 -12.71 -10.44
N PRO A 65 -2.96 -11.39 -10.28
CA PRO A 65 -4.07 -10.69 -10.91
C PRO A 65 -3.97 -10.75 -12.42
N VAL A 66 -5.12 -10.92 -13.05
CA VAL A 66 -5.30 -10.72 -14.49
C VAL A 66 -5.64 -9.26 -14.80
N ASP A 67 -5.99 -8.48 -13.77
CA ASP A 67 -6.47 -7.11 -13.93
C ASP A 67 -6.22 -6.26 -12.67
N VAL A 68 -5.80 -5.02 -12.90
CA VAL A 68 -5.71 -3.97 -11.89
C VAL A 68 -6.18 -2.68 -12.55
N GLN A 69 -7.19 -2.04 -11.98
CA GLN A 69 -7.89 -0.93 -12.64
C GLN A 69 -8.37 0.15 -11.67
N VAL A 70 -8.74 1.29 -12.24
CA VAL A 70 -9.50 2.36 -11.61
C VAL A 70 -10.81 2.54 -12.38
N ALA A 71 -11.92 2.57 -11.65
CA ALA A 71 -13.26 2.73 -12.22
C ALA A 71 -13.97 3.91 -11.55
N ALA A 72 -14.81 4.59 -12.32
CA ALA A 72 -15.69 5.65 -11.83
C ALA A 72 -16.92 5.03 -11.18
N GLY A 73 -17.17 5.35 -9.93
CA GLY A 73 -18.29 4.83 -9.15
C GLY A 73 -18.01 5.00 -7.67
N GLY A 74 -18.84 5.81 -7.01
CA GLY A 74 -18.83 5.97 -5.56
C GLY A 74 -19.32 4.70 -4.84
N ARG A 75 -19.54 4.83 -3.53
CA ARG A 75 -20.03 3.72 -2.69
C ARG A 75 -21.32 3.12 -3.27
N GLY A 76 -21.35 1.79 -3.41
CA GLY A 76 -22.55 1.06 -3.82
C GLY A 76 -22.84 1.08 -5.33
N ALA A 77 -21.99 1.70 -6.16
CA ALA A 77 -22.12 1.67 -7.61
C ALA A 77 -21.10 0.69 -8.23
N PRO A 78 -21.48 -0.19 -9.18
CA PRO A 78 -20.54 -1.09 -9.88
C PRO A 78 -19.41 -0.30 -10.56
N GLY A 79 -19.79 0.79 -11.23
CA GLY A 79 -18.88 1.74 -11.87
C GLY A 79 -18.40 1.31 -13.25
N GLU A 80 -17.94 2.29 -14.04
CA GLU A 80 -17.37 2.08 -15.37
C GLU A 80 -15.84 2.10 -15.27
N GLU A 81 -15.14 1.12 -15.86
CA GLU A 81 -13.68 1.12 -15.96
C GLU A 81 -13.22 2.41 -16.67
N ARG A 82 -12.32 3.16 -16.04
CA ARG A 82 -11.78 4.41 -16.60
C ARG A 82 -10.31 4.30 -16.96
N LEU A 83 -9.56 3.45 -16.25
CA LEU A 83 -8.14 3.27 -16.45
C LEU A 83 -7.70 1.87 -16.05
N ARG A 84 -7.07 1.18 -17.00
CA ARG A 84 -6.38 -0.08 -16.78
C ARG A 84 -4.93 0.20 -16.36
N LEU A 85 -4.55 -0.20 -15.16
CA LEU A 85 -3.18 -0.03 -14.64
C LEU A 85 -2.26 -1.17 -15.09
N LEU A 86 -2.79 -2.39 -15.12
CA LEU A 86 -2.08 -3.57 -15.57
C LEU A 86 -2.53 -3.97 -17.00
N THR A 87 -1.62 -3.93 -17.97
CA THR A 87 -1.94 -4.15 -19.39
C THR A 87 -1.85 -5.61 -19.85
N GLY A 88 -1.55 -6.54 -18.93
CA GLY A 88 -1.49 -7.98 -19.21
C GLY A 88 -1.30 -8.81 -17.93
N PRO A 89 -1.49 -10.13 -17.98
CA PRO A 89 -1.43 -10.98 -16.80
C PRO A 89 -0.02 -11.02 -16.19
N LEU A 90 0.04 -11.20 -14.86
CA LEU A 90 1.30 -11.41 -14.15
C LEU A 90 1.62 -12.91 -14.02
N PRO A 91 2.90 -13.30 -13.92
CA PRO A 91 3.29 -14.67 -13.60
C PRO A 91 2.70 -15.15 -12.27
N ALA A 92 2.56 -16.46 -12.11
CA ALA A 92 2.12 -17.07 -10.87
C ALA A 92 3.05 -16.71 -9.68
N HIS A 93 2.52 -16.85 -8.46
CA HIS A 93 3.22 -16.58 -7.19
C HIS A 93 3.60 -15.12 -6.93
N MET A 94 3.10 -14.19 -7.75
CA MET A 94 3.21 -12.76 -7.50
C MET A 94 2.26 -12.33 -6.37
N SER A 95 2.73 -11.36 -5.59
CA SER A 95 1.97 -10.72 -4.51
C SER A 95 1.90 -9.19 -4.65
N GLY A 96 2.61 -8.60 -5.61
CA GLY A 96 2.56 -7.17 -5.84
C GLY A 96 3.29 -6.74 -7.11
N VAL A 97 2.94 -5.55 -7.60
CA VAL A 97 3.45 -4.95 -8.83
C VAL A 97 3.53 -3.43 -8.67
N THR A 98 4.53 -2.82 -9.31
CA THR A 98 4.58 -1.38 -9.58
C THR A 98 4.67 -1.13 -11.06
N GLY A 99 4.17 0.00 -11.52
CA GLY A 99 4.25 0.38 -12.92
C GLY A 99 3.91 1.84 -13.15
N THR A 100 3.91 2.24 -14.41
CA THR A 100 3.48 3.57 -14.85
C THR A 100 2.45 3.45 -15.97
N VAL A 101 1.49 4.36 -16.02
CA VAL A 101 0.56 4.52 -17.13
C VAL A 101 0.35 6.01 -17.41
N ARG A 102 -0.17 6.34 -18.59
CA ARG A 102 -0.69 7.68 -18.88
C ARG A 102 -2.20 7.67 -18.80
N ALA A 103 -2.79 8.76 -18.32
CA ALA A 103 -4.23 8.95 -18.24
C ALA A 103 -4.67 10.19 -19.02
N ALA A 104 -5.88 10.16 -19.56
CA ALA A 104 -6.45 11.32 -20.23
C ALA A 104 -6.58 12.51 -19.26
N PRO A 105 -6.33 13.76 -19.70
CA PRO A 105 -6.38 14.93 -18.81
C PRO A 105 -7.70 15.10 -18.05
N GLY A 106 -8.83 14.78 -18.70
CA GLY A 106 -10.15 14.83 -18.06
C GLY A 106 -10.30 13.81 -16.92
N LEU A 107 -9.73 12.61 -17.06
CA LEU A 107 -9.72 11.61 -15.99
C LEU A 107 -8.82 12.06 -14.83
N VAL A 108 -7.63 12.59 -15.12
CA VAL A 108 -6.74 13.14 -14.10
C VAL A 108 -7.45 14.25 -13.32
N ALA A 109 -8.07 15.21 -14.02
CA ALA A 109 -8.80 16.29 -13.37
C ALA A 109 -9.92 15.77 -12.47
N ALA A 110 -10.70 14.78 -12.93
CA ALA A 110 -11.78 14.18 -12.14
C ALA A 110 -11.26 13.42 -10.90
N LEU A 111 -10.18 12.64 -11.05
CA LEU A 111 -9.53 11.93 -9.94
C LEU A 111 -9.01 12.90 -8.87
N LEU A 112 -8.44 14.04 -9.28
CA LEU A 112 -7.90 15.03 -8.36
C LEU A 112 -8.99 15.84 -7.66
N ALA A 113 -10.12 16.07 -8.33
CA ALA A 113 -11.26 16.83 -7.81
C ALA A 113 -12.07 16.04 -6.76
N ASP A 114 -12.40 14.79 -7.06
CA ASP A 114 -13.14 13.93 -6.13
C ASP A 114 -12.68 12.46 -6.22
N PRO A 115 -11.59 12.10 -5.51
CA PRO A 115 -11.12 10.71 -5.46
C PRO A 115 -12.18 9.73 -4.93
N ALA A 116 -13.09 10.19 -4.07
CA ALA A 116 -14.09 9.33 -3.43
C ALA A 116 -15.19 8.87 -4.40
N ALA A 117 -15.31 9.53 -5.56
CA ALA A 117 -16.14 9.10 -6.69
C ALA A 117 -15.52 7.95 -7.49
N PHE A 118 -14.31 7.49 -7.14
CA PHE A 118 -13.61 6.40 -7.81
C PHE A 118 -13.26 5.27 -6.84
N HIS A 119 -13.07 4.09 -7.41
CA HIS A 119 -12.52 2.94 -6.70
C HIS A 119 -11.42 2.29 -7.52
N ALA A 120 -10.46 1.69 -6.81
CA ALA A 120 -9.51 0.75 -7.40
C ALA A 120 -10.07 -0.67 -7.31
N GLY A 121 -9.75 -1.50 -8.30
CA GLY A 121 -10.12 -2.90 -8.37
C GLY A 121 -8.94 -3.79 -8.71
N VAL A 122 -8.90 -4.98 -8.11
CA VAL A 122 -7.94 -6.05 -8.43
C VAL A 122 -8.73 -7.33 -8.64
N ARG A 123 -8.46 -8.05 -9.73
CA ARG A 123 -9.15 -9.29 -10.07
C ARG A 123 -8.17 -10.35 -10.53
N ASP A 124 -8.38 -11.56 -10.03
CA ASP A 124 -7.69 -12.78 -10.45
C ASP A 124 -8.69 -13.79 -11.05
N ALA A 125 -8.29 -15.06 -11.13
CA ALA A 125 -9.16 -16.12 -11.64
C ALA A 125 -10.22 -16.58 -10.62
N ARG A 126 -10.05 -16.30 -9.32
CA ARG A 126 -10.93 -16.74 -8.23
C ARG A 126 -11.97 -15.70 -7.86
N GLY A 127 -11.65 -14.42 -8.01
CA GLY A 127 -12.59 -13.34 -7.71
C GLY A 127 -11.98 -11.95 -7.86
N SER A 128 -12.72 -10.96 -7.35
CA SER A 128 -12.30 -9.57 -7.36
C SER A 128 -12.40 -8.93 -5.99
N VAL A 129 -11.60 -7.90 -5.78
CA VAL A 129 -11.66 -7.02 -4.63
C VAL A 129 -11.65 -5.58 -5.11
N ARG A 130 -12.35 -4.70 -4.38
CA ARG A 130 -12.37 -3.26 -4.67
C ARG A 130 -12.36 -2.39 -3.43
N GLY A 131 -12.04 -1.12 -3.60
CA GLY A 131 -11.91 -0.16 -2.51
C GLY A 131 -11.92 1.27 -3.04
N ARG A 132 -12.59 2.15 -2.30
CA ARG A 132 -12.69 3.59 -2.62
C ARG A 132 -11.32 4.25 -2.56
N LEU A 133 -11.07 5.20 -3.46
CA LEU A 133 -9.85 6.00 -3.44
C LEU A 133 -9.95 7.17 -2.45
N HIS A 134 -8.88 7.40 -1.71
CA HIS A 134 -8.71 8.50 -0.77
C HIS A 134 -7.49 9.32 -1.13
N ARG A 135 -7.59 10.64 -1.01
CA ARG A 135 -6.42 11.53 -1.13
C ARG A 135 -5.55 11.42 0.11
N LEU A 136 -4.26 11.27 -0.11
CA LEU A 136 -3.25 11.26 0.94
C LEU A 136 -2.63 12.66 1.10
N SER A 137 -2.16 12.96 2.31
CA SER A 137 -1.49 14.22 2.66
C SER A 137 0.03 14.11 2.62
N ARG A 138 0.58 12.89 2.65
CA ARG A 138 2.02 12.62 2.60
C ARG A 138 2.40 11.98 1.28
N ALA A 139 3.63 12.25 0.86
CA ALA A 139 4.26 11.51 -0.23
C ALA A 139 4.52 10.07 0.23
N ILE A 140 4.23 9.11 -0.65
CA ILE A 140 4.37 7.67 -0.37
C ILE A 140 5.44 7.06 -1.27
N ASP A 141 6.33 6.25 -0.70
CA ASP A 141 7.21 5.40 -1.49
C ASP A 141 6.44 4.18 -2.00
N LEU A 142 6.17 4.14 -3.30
CA LEU A 142 5.48 3.03 -3.95
C LEU A 142 6.22 1.69 -3.76
N ASN A 143 7.53 1.69 -3.56
CA ASN A 143 8.27 0.47 -3.23
C ASN A 143 7.92 -0.05 -1.84
N GLY A 144 7.50 0.80 -0.90
CA GLY A 144 6.99 0.35 0.40
C GLY A 144 5.76 -0.55 0.23
N VAL A 145 4.83 -0.15 -0.64
CA VAL A 145 3.66 -0.95 -1.03
C VAL A 145 4.11 -2.25 -1.70
N LEU A 146 5.04 -2.20 -2.65
CA LEU A 146 5.57 -3.39 -3.32
C LEU A 146 6.18 -4.39 -2.32
N ASN A 147 7.03 -3.91 -1.40
CA ASN A 147 7.76 -4.71 -0.43
C ASN A 147 6.84 -5.39 0.58
N GLY A 148 5.73 -4.75 0.95
CA GLY A 148 4.84 -5.23 1.99
C GLY A 148 5.49 -5.21 3.39
N PRO A 149 4.98 -6.01 4.34
CA PRO A 149 5.39 -5.91 5.74
C PRO A 149 6.67 -6.69 6.08
N GLY A 150 7.17 -7.53 5.17
CA GLY A 150 8.30 -8.41 5.45
C GLY A 150 9.63 -7.65 5.59
N GLN A 151 10.40 -7.94 6.64
CA GLN A 151 11.77 -7.44 6.82
C GLN A 151 12.76 -8.22 5.95
N ALA A 152 13.31 -7.60 4.91
CA ALA A 152 14.38 -8.21 4.14
C ALA A 152 15.64 -8.41 4.98
N THR A 153 16.34 -9.50 4.72
CA THR A 153 17.63 -9.84 5.33
C THR A 153 18.75 -9.88 4.31
N LEU A 154 18.38 -9.80 3.03
CA LEU A 154 19.27 -9.79 1.88
C LEU A 154 18.85 -8.67 0.95
N ALA A 155 19.83 -8.03 0.31
CA ALA A 155 19.58 -6.94 -0.61
C ALA A 155 20.60 -6.90 -1.74
N ALA A 156 20.21 -6.35 -2.88
CA ALA A 156 21.14 -6.00 -3.94
C ALA A 156 20.69 -4.70 -4.61
N ALA A 157 21.66 -3.90 -5.01
CA ALA A 157 21.43 -2.76 -5.89
C ALA A 157 22.35 -2.90 -7.11
N THR A 158 21.88 -2.48 -8.27
CA THR A 158 22.65 -2.55 -9.52
C THR A 158 23.22 -1.19 -9.89
N THR A 159 24.38 -1.20 -10.53
CA THR A 159 25.00 0.00 -11.10
C THR A 159 24.50 0.25 -12.54
N PRO A 160 24.54 1.49 -13.05
CA PRO A 160 24.11 1.84 -14.41
C PRO A 160 24.70 0.93 -15.52
N PRO A 161 24.05 0.77 -16.70
CA PRO A 161 23.04 1.68 -17.29
C PRO A 161 21.60 1.48 -16.81
N GLY A 162 21.28 0.39 -16.12
CA GLY A 162 19.97 0.14 -15.50
C GLY A 162 20.07 0.11 -13.98
N ARG A 163 19.10 0.73 -13.28
CA ARG A 163 19.04 0.70 -11.82
C ARG A 163 17.98 -0.31 -11.41
N ALA A 164 18.34 -1.25 -10.55
CA ALA A 164 17.43 -2.18 -9.94
C ALA A 164 17.77 -2.35 -8.47
N THR A 165 16.73 -2.47 -7.65
CA THR A 165 16.82 -2.73 -6.21
C THR A 165 16.11 -4.03 -5.92
N TRP A 166 16.74 -4.87 -5.11
CA TRP A 166 16.22 -6.16 -4.69
C TRP A 166 16.20 -6.22 -3.17
N TRP A 167 15.07 -6.68 -2.64
CA TRP A 167 14.87 -7.01 -1.24
C TRP A 167 14.43 -8.45 -1.15
N LEU A 168 15.16 -9.28 -0.39
CA LEU A 168 14.83 -10.70 -0.28
C LEU A 168 14.82 -11.16 1.17
N ARG A 169 13.92 -12.11 1.44
CA ARG A 169 13.71 -12.70 2.76
C ARG A 169 13.51 -14.20 2.61
N PRO A 170 14.56 -15.00 2.88
CA PRO A 170 14.42 -16.44 3.03
C PRO A 170 13.51 -16.77 4.22
N ALA A 171 12.55 -17.67 4.05
CA ALA A 171 11.67 -18.12 5.13
C ALA A 171 11.24 -19.59 4.88
N GLY A 172 11.69 -20.51 5.74
CA GLY A 172 11.37 -21.93 5.61
C GLY A 172 11.86 -22.51 4.28
N ALA A 173 10.90 -22.92 3.43
CA ALA A 173 11.14 -23.48 2.09
C ALA A 173 10.77 -22.49 0.97
N ALA A 174 10.77 -21.20 1.24
CA ALA A 174 10.43 -20.17 0.25
C ALA A 174 11.32 -18.92 0.37
N LEU A 175 11.44 -18.20 -0.74
CA LEU A 175 12.11 -16.92 -0.85
C LEU A 175 11.09 -15.86 -1.22
N ALA A 176 10.74 -15.00 -0.26
CA ALA A 176 10.02 -13.78 -0.57
C ALA A 176 10.99 -12.78 -1.20
N TYR A 177 10.54 -12.08 -2.24
CA TYR A 177 11.33 -11.08 -2.94
C TYR A 177 10.47 -9.87 -3.33
N ALA A 178 11.13 -8.72 -3.45
CA ALA A 178 10.65 -7.56 -4.17
C ALA A 178 11.81 -7.03 -5.03
N ALA A 179 11.51 -6.75 -6.29
CA ALA A 179 12.46 -6.19 -7.24
C ALA A 179 11.80 -5.00 -7.93
N SER A 180 12.46 -3.85 -7.94
CA SER A 180 12.04 -2.69 -8.73
C SER A 180 13.19 -2.16 -9.57
N TRP A 181 12.86 -1.54 -10.70
CA TRP A 181 13.86 -1.10 -11.67
C TRP A 181 13.45 0.14 -12.45
N SER A 182 14.46 0.82 -13.01
CA SER A 182 14.30 1.93 -13.94
C SER A 182 15.41 1.90 -15.01
N GLY A 183 15.07 2.36 -16.21
CA GLY A 183 15.98 2.31 -17.36
C GLY A 183 16.32 0.88 -17.82
N VAL A 184 15.41 -0.07 -17.60
CA VAL A 184 15.58 -1.48 -17.96
C VAL A 184 14.49 -1.84 -18.98
N PRO A 185 14.82 -2.02 -20.27
CA PRO A 185 13.83 -2.36 -21.29
C PRO A 185 13.30 -3.79 -21.09
N GLY A 186 12.01 -4.00 -21.40
CA GLY A 186 11.40 -5.33 -21.38
C GLY A 186 11.89 -6.26 -22.50
N PRO A 187 11.47 -7.54 -22.49
CA PRO A 187 10.80 -8.26 -21.40
C PRO A 187 11.78 -8.60 -20.28
N VAL A 188 11.32 -8.58 -19.01
CA VAL A 188 12.17 -8.77 -17.84
C VAL A 188 11.86 -10.09 -17.14
N THR A 189 12.87 -10.95 -16.98
CA THR A 189 12.84 -12.08 -16.03
C THR A 189 13.86 -11.85 -14.93
N GLY A 190 13.65 -12.48 -13.76
CA GLY A 190 14.46 -12.17 -12.59
C GLY A 190 14.80 -13.37 -11.74
N GLY A 191 15.98 -13.31 -11.12
CA GLY A 191 16.41 -14.35 -10.21
C GLY A 191 17.77 -14.11 -9.60
N LEU A 192 18.27 -15.14 -8.91
CA LEU A 192 19.63 -15.18 -8.37
C LEU A 192 20.51 -16.05 -9.26
N VAL A 193 21.76 -15.64 -9.44
CA VAL A 193 22.78 -16.41 -10.16
C VAL A 193 24.02 -16.51 -9.30
N ALA A 194 24.57 -17.70 -9.17
CA ALA A 194 25.82 -17.91 -8.47
C ALA A 194 27.00 -17.36 -9.28
N ARG A 195 27.97 -16.79 -8.58
CA ARG A 195 29.22 -16.32 -9.19
C ARG A 195 30.14 -17.51 -9.48
N GLU A 196 31.13 -17.29 -10.34
CA GLU A 196 32.11 -18.31 -10.71
C GLU A 196 32.75 -18.98 -9.47
N GLY A 197 32.95 -20.30 -9.56
CA GLY A 197 33.48 -21.13 -8.47
C GLY A 197 32.43 -21.71 -7.52
N VAL A 198 31.14 -21.46 -7.73
CA VAL A 198 30.03 -22.12 -7.00
C VAL A 198 29.46 -23.26 -7.85
N THR A 199 29.51 -24.49 -7.33
CA THR A 199 29.11 -25.68 -8.09
C THR A 199 27.60 -25.86 -8.20
N ARG A 200 26.79 -25.71 -7.13
CA ARG A 200 25.30 -25.75 -7.18
C ARG A 200 24.58 -25.01 -6.03
N PRO A 201 23.37 -24.45 -6.25
CA PRO A 201 22.74 -24.24 -7.55
C PRO A 201 23.39 -23.05 -8.26
N ALA A 202 23.50 -23.15 -9.59
CA ALA A 202 24.01 -22.05 -10.41
C ALA A 202 23.02 -20.89 -10.53
N SER A 203 21.71 -21.16 -10.40
CA SER A 203 20.67 -20.13 -10.47
C SER A 203 19.40 -20.51 -9.71
N VAL A 204 18.64 -19.49 -9.32
CA VAL A 204 17.27 -19.60 -8.80
C VAL A 204 16.42 -18.62 -9.58
N SER A 205 15.43 -19.09 -10.34
CA SER A 205 14.45 -18.22 -10.99
C SER A 205 13.43 -17.78 -9.95
N LEU A 206 13.24 -16.47 -9.79
CA LEU A 206 12.24 -15.93 -8.86
C LEU A 206 10.94 -15.63 -9.60
N PHE A 207 11.07 -15.10 -10.82
CA PHE A 207 9.97 -14.95 -11.74
C PHE A 207 10.41 -15.21 -13.18
N ALA A 208 9.58 -15.98 -13.87
CA ALA A 208 9.74 -16.33 -15.27
C ALA A 208 8.49 -15.89 -16.03
N GLY A 209 8.67 -15.45 -17.28
CA GLY A 209 7.59 -14.96 -18.13
C GLY A 209 7.80 -13.51 -18.58
N ALA A 210 7.08 -13.12 -19.63
CA ALA A 210 7.03 -11.73 -20.06
C ALA A 210 6.18 -10.92 -19.08
N LEU A 211 6.77 -9.91 -18.46
CA LEU A 211 6.03 -8.89 -17.73
C LEU A 211 5.50 -7.84 -18.73
N PRO A 212 4.33 -7.23 -18.46
CA PRO A 212 3.86 -6.10 -19.25
C PRO A 212 4.89 -4.96 -19.27
N GLU A 213 5.04 -4.27 -20.40
CA GLU A 213 6.10 -3.25 -20.61
C GLU A 213 6.04 -2.09 -19.63
N ASN A 214 4.85 -1.81 -19.11
CA ASN A 214 4.60 -0.71 -18.18
C ASN A 214 4.91 -1.06 -16.72
N VAL A 215 5.33 -2.31 -16.45
CA VAL A 215 5.75 -2.77 -15.12
C VAL A 215 7.19 -2.37 -14.82
N THR A 216 7.37 -1.75 -13.65
CA THR A 216 8.64 -1.26 -13.13
C THR A 216 9.08 -1.98 -11.86
N GLY A 217 8.30 -2.94 -11.38
CA GLY A 217 8.64 -3.74 -10.22
C GLY A 217 7.64 -4.83 -9.91
N VAL A 218 8.11 -5.90 -9.28
CA VAL A 218 7.32 -7.07 -8.89
C VAL A 218 7.74 -7.59 -7.52
N SER A 219 6.80 -8.17 -6.78
CA SER A 219 7.07 -8.91 -5.56
C SER A 219 6.34 -10.24 -5.58
N GLY A 220 6.89 -11.24 -4.90
CA GLY A 220 6.30 -12.56 -4.85
C GLY A 220 7.00 -13.47 -3.85
N VAL A 221 6.57 -14.72 -3.83
CA VAL A 221 7.14 -15.76 -2.98
C VAL A 221 7.42 -16.99 -3.82
N THR A 222 8.69 -17.31 -4.02
CA THR A 222 9.10 -18.48 -4.80
C THR A 222 9.44 -19.64 -3.88
N PRO A 223 8.89 -20.85 -4.08
CA PRO A 223 9.38 -22.05 -3.41
C PRO A 223 10.85 -22.30 -3.75
N VAL A 224 11.70 -22.44 -2.74
CA VAL A 224 13.13 -22.71 -2.91
C VAL A 224 13.56 -23.72 -1.85
N PRO A 225 14.23 -24.82 -2.23
CA PRO A 225 14.67 -25.83 -1.27
C PRO A 225 15.46 -25.23 -0.08
N PRO A 226 15.19 -25.63 1.17
CA PRO A 226 15.81 -25.04 2.36
C PRO A 226 17.35 -25.08 2.36
N GLU A 227 17.97 -26.10 1.76
CA GLU A 227 19.42 -26.18 1.63
C GLU A 227 20.00 -25.12 0.67
N ILE A 228 19.26 -24.72 -0.37
CA ILE A 228 19.64 -23.62 -1.25
C ILE A 228 19.56 -22.30 -0.48
N LEU A 229 18.46 -22.09 0.25
CA LEU A 229 18.26 -20.87 1.04
C LEU A 229 19.32 -20.70 2.12
N ARG A 230 19.67 -21.77 2.83
CA ARG A 230 20.74 -21.75 3.84
C ARG A 230 22.09 -21.36 3.22
N ARG A 231 22.44 -21.85 2.03
CA ARG A 231 23.67 -21.46 1.33
C ARG A 231 23.66 -19.99 0.92
N ILE A 232 22.56 -19.50 0.37
CA ILE A 232 22.42 -18.09 -0.03
C ILE A 232 22.55 -17.18 1.20
N ALA A 233 21.86 -17.51 2.30
CA ALA A 233 21.91 -16.72 3.53
C ALA A 233 23.29 -16.74 4.20
N ALA A 234 24.01 -17.87 4.17
CA ALA A 234 25.33 -17.99 4.77
C ALA A 234 26.44 -17.29 3.96
N SER A 235 26.25 -17.09 2.66
CA SER A 235 27.28 -16.48 1.79
C SER A 235 26.63 -15.69 0.64
N PRO A 236 25.86 -14.62 0.95
CA PRO A 236 25.08 -13.90 -0.05
C PRO A 236 25.98 -13.30 -1.13
N ALA A 237 27.16 -12.84 -0.75
CA ALA A 237 28.13 -12.22 -1.63
C ALA A 237 28.68 -13.13 -2.75
N ARG A 238 28.34 -14.44 -2.75
CA ARG A 238 28.60 -15.42 -3.81
C ARG A 238 27.51 -15.46 -4.89
N TYR A 239 26.45 -14.67 -4.73
CA TYR A 239 25.32 -14.61 -5.65
C TYR A 239 25.12 -13.17 -6.11
N ASP A 240 24.68 -13.02 -7.36
CA ASP A 240 24.18 -11.77 -7.89
C ASP A 240 22.67 -11.88 -8.10
N ALA A 241 21.94 -10.82 -7.75
CA ALA A 241 20.57 -10.63 -8.21
C ALA A 241 20.59 -10.09 -9.64
N VAL A 242 19.76 -10.66 -10.51
CA VAL A 242 19.84 -10.43 -11.96
C VAL A 242 18.46 -10.17 -12.53
N LEU A 243 18.33 -9.08 -13.29
CA LEU A 243 17.25 -8.87 -14.26
C LEU A 243 17.80 -9.20 -15.65
N ARG A 244 17.13 -10.10 -16.36
CA ARG A 244 17.44 -10.43 -17.76
C ARG A 244 16.46 -9.70 -18.66
N THR A 245 17.00 -9.04 -19.66
CA THR A 245 16.25 -8.25 -20.65
C THR A 245 16.53 -8.74 -22.07
N SER A 246 15.99 -8.06 -23.08
CA SER A 246 16.41 -8.20 -24.47
C SER A 246 17.85 -7.71 -24.73
N GLY A 247 18.39 -6.87 -23.83
CA GLY A 247 19.76 -6.37 -23.86
C GLY A 247 20.68 -7.04 -22.83
N PRO A 248 21.80 -6.38 -22.45
CA PRO A 248 22.68 -6.89 -21.41
C PRO A 248 21.95 -7.06 -20.07
N PRO A 249 22.20 -8.17 -19.33
CA PRO A 249 21.55 -8.39 -18.04
C PRO A 249 22.02 -7.37 -17.00
N VAL A 250 21.08 -6.88 -16.20
CA VAL A 250 21.36 -5.95 -15.10
C VAL A 250 21.62 -6.76 -13.84
N ARG A 251 22.78 -6.57 -13.20
CA ARG A 251 23.23 -7.41 -12.08
C ARG A 251 23.66 -6.58 -10.89
N GLY A 252 23.38 -7.08 -9.68
CA GLY A 252 23.80 -6.48 -8.42
C GLY A 252 24.25 -7.57 -7.47
N ARG A 253 25.40 -7.36 -6.81
CA ARG A 253 25.92 -8.32 -5.84
C ARG A 253 25.00 -8.36 -4.62
N LEU A 254 24.65 -9.57 -4.17
CA LEU A 254 23.81 -9.74 -3.00
C LEU A 254 24.61 -9.50 -1.71
N GLY A 255 24.11 -8.59 -0.89
CA GLY A 255 24.54 -8.37 0.49
C GLY A 255 23.59 -9.03 1.48
N GLY A 256 24.07 -9.26 2.71
CA GLY A 256 23.24 -9.69 3.83
C GLY A 256 23.41 -8.78 5.04
N GLY A 257 22.56 -8.96 6.04
CA GLY A 257 22.56 -8.20 7.29
C GLY A 257 21.24 -7.48 7.52
N PRO A 258 21.14 -6.64 8.58
CA PRO A 258 19.99 -5.77 8.77
C PRO A 258 19.86 -4.81 7.59
N VAL A 259 18.69 -4.77 6.97
CA VAL A 259 18.44 -3.92 5.81
C VAL A 259 17.29 -2.98 6.08
N THR A 260 17.52 -1.68 6.01
CA THR A 260 16.43 -0.70 6.08
C THR A 260 15.85 -0.49 4.69
N HIS A 261 14.56 -0.78 4.53
CA HIS A 261 13.82 -0.55 3.30
C HIS A 261 12.39 -0.08 3.61
N PRO A 262 11.75 0.69 2.71
CA PRO A 262 10.36 1.12 2.89
C PRO A 262 9.43 -0.11 2.95
N ARG A 263 8.32 0.02 3.67
CA ARG A 263 7.34 -1.06 3.88
C ARG A 263 5.94 -0.48 4.04
N ALA A 264 4.97 -1.24 3.58
CA ALA A 264 3.56 -1.00 3.83
C ALA A 264 2.90 -2.24 4.43
N LEU A 265 1.82 -2.04 5.17
CA LEU A 265 1.08 -3.11 5.82
C LEU A 265 -0.41 -2.81 5.75
N THR A 266 -1.21 -3.84 5.45
CA THR A 266 -2.64 -3.86 5.75
C THR A 266 -2.88 -4.75 6.98
N ALA A 267 -3.38 -4.18 8.06
CA ALA A 267 -3.67 -4.87 9.31
C ALA A 267 -5.18 -4.77 9.63
N PRO A 268 -5.95 -5.84 9.38
CA PRO A 268 -7.35 -5.90 9.81
C PRO A 268 -7.48 -5.87 11.33
N VAL A 269 -8.52 -5.23 11.83
CA VAL A 269 -8.95 -5.33 13.24
C VAL A 269 -9.44 -6.76 13.50
N LEU A 270 -8.86 -7.42 14.51
CA LEU A 270 -9.29 -8.76 14.95
C LEU A 270 -10.28 -8.68 16.10
N ARG A 271 -10.07 -7.72 17.00
CA ARG A 271 -10.98 -7.35 18.09
C ARG A 271 -10.91 -5.83 18.23
N GLY A 272 -12.05 -5.15 18.28
CA GLY A 272 -12.08 -3.69 18.33
C GLY A 272 -13.35 -3.16 18.97
N GLU A 273 -13.20 -2.21 19.88
CA GLU A 273 -14.28 -1.45 20.48
C GLU A 273 -13.95 0.04 20.42
N GLN A 274 -14.90 0.85 19.95
CA GLN A 274 -14.91 2.28 20.19
C GLN A 274 -15.45 2.52 21.60
N ILE A 275 -14.76 3.35 22.37
CA ILE A 275 -15.12 3.65 23.75
C ILE A 275 -15.61 5.09 23.81
N TYR A 276 -16.79 5.28 24.38
CA TYR A 276 -17.47 6.56 24.52
C TYR A 276 -17.73 6.86 25.99
N THR A 277 -17.73 8.14 26.35
CA THR A 277 -18.19 8.62 27.66
C THR A 277 -19.31 9.61 27.48
N CYS A 278 -20.28 9.60 28.38
CA CYS A 278 -21.35 10.57 28.38
C CYS A 278 -20.86 11.92 28.91
N ALA A 279 -20.89 12.95 28.07
CA ALA A 279 -20.45 14.29 28.42
C ALA A 279 -21.50 15.35 28.06
N GLN A 280 -21.52 16.42 28.85
CA GLN A 280 -22.37 17.57 28.57
C GLN A 280 -21.87 18.29 27.30
N GLN A 281 -22.78 18.52 26.37
CA GLN A 281 -22.53 19.26 25.13
C GLN A 281 -22.69 20.77 25.37
N PRO A 282 -22.19 21.63 24.47
CA PRO A 282 -22.39 23.08 24.57
C PRO A 282 -23.87 23.51 24.65
N SER A 283 -24.79 22.68 24.15
CA SER A 283 -26.25 22.90 24.27
C SER A 283 -26.83 22.60 25.65
N GLY A 284 -26.03 22.11 26.61
CA GLY A 284 -26.47 21.67 27.94
C GLY A 284 -27.01 20.25 27.99
N ALA A 285 -27.31 19.63 26.84
CA ALA A 285 -27.73 18.24 26.72
C ALA A 285 -26.54 17.27 26.91
N TYR A 286 -26.83 16.03 27.30
CA TYR A 286 -25.82 14.96 27.43
C TYR A 286 -25.80 14.07 26.20
N ALA A 287 -24.61 13.80 25.68
CA ALA A 287 -24.39 12.89 24.58
C ALA A 287 -23.06 12.14 24.73
N PHE A 288 -22.98 10.96 24.12
CA PHE A 288 -21.74 10.19 24.07
C PHE A 288 -20.70 10.88 23.18
N VAL A 289 -19.51 11.10 23.72
CA VAL A 289 -18.34 11.61 23.01
C VAL A 289 -17.21 10.58 23.04
N GLN A 290 -16.33 10.62 22.04
CA GLN A 290 -15.22 9.68 21.93
C GLN A 290 -14.30 9.77 23.16
N LEU A 291 -14.20 8.68 23.92
CA LEU A 291 -13.24 8.54 25.02
C LEU A 291 -11.97 7.83 24.56
N GLY A 292 -12.08 6.83 23.69
CA GLY A 292 -10.92 6.10 23.22
C GLY A 292 -11.27 4.92 22.33
N VAL A 293 -10.32 4.00 22.23
CA VAL A 293 -10.45 2.76 21.46
C VAL A 293 -9.65 1.68 22.17
N ALA A 294 -10.14 0.45 22.10
CA ALA A 294 -9.37 -0.74 22.45
C ALA A 294 -9.44 -1.69 21.26
N ALA A 295 -8.33 -1.90 20.56
CA ALA A 295 -8.30 -2.82 19.43
C ALA A 295 -6.96 -3.54 19.28
N THR A 296 -7.04 -4.83 18.97
CA THR A 296 -5.90 -5.64 18.51
C THR A 296 -6.07 -5.89 17.02
N LEU A 297 -5.08 -5.47 16.22
CA LEU A 297 -5.03 -5.70 14.79
C LEU A 297 -4.21 -6.96 14.49
N ARG A 298 -4.32 -7.47 13.26
CA ARG A 298 -3.46 -8.55 12.75
C ARG A 298 -1.99 -8.18 12.95
N GLY A 299 -1.19 -9.17 13.37
CA GLY A 299 0.21 -8.96 13.72
C GLY A 299 0.43 -8.54 15.17
N GLY A 300 -0.63 -8.53 16.01
CA GLY A 300 -0.52 -8.17 17.42
C GLY A 300 -0.27 -6.68 17.63
N ILE A 301 -0.69 -5.84 16.68
CA ILE A 301 -0.58 -4.39 16.80
C ILE A 301 -1.71 -3.91 17.68
N GLU A 302 -1.37 -3.26 18.78
CA GLU A 302 -2.35 -2.68 19.71
C GLU A 302 -2.67 -1.25 19.29
N HIS A 303 -3.96 -0.91 19.25
CA HIS A 303 -4.46 0.41 18.93
C HIS A 303 -5.27 0.98 20.09
N THR A 304 -4.79 2.11 20.60
CA THR A 304 -5.34 2.83 21.76
C THR A 304 -5.22 4.33 21.54
N TYR A 305 -5.61 5.13 22.54
CA TYR A 305 -5.25 6.55 22.61
C TYR A 305 -4.10 6.73 23.59
N VAL A 306 -3.22 7.69 23.34
CA VAL A 306 -2.13 8.03 24.28
C VAL A 306 -2.68 8.49 25.63
N THR A 307 -3.71 9.35 25.57
CA THR A 307 -4.48 9.80 26.72
C THR A 307 -5.95 9.69 26.34
N PRO A 308 -6.78 8.92 27.07
CA PRO A 308 -8.22 8.86 26.80
C PRO A 308 -8.86 10.25 26.75
N GLY A 309 -9.73 10.49 25.77
CA GLY A 309 -10.51 11.71 25.56
C GLY A 309 -9.76 12.89 24.96
N SER A 310 -8.41 12.92 25.02
CA SER A 310 -7.64 14.11 24.64
C SER A 310 -6.34 13.84 23.86
N GLY A 311 -5.77 12.64 23.96
CA GLY A 311 -4.54 12.27 23.27
C GLY A 311 -4.78 11.79 21.84
N PRO A 312 -3.74 11.75 20.98
CA PRO A 312 -3.87 11.18 19.65
C PRO A 312 -4.07 9.65 19.72
N PRO A 313 -4.72 9.05 18.71
CA PRO A 313 -4.66 7.61 18.50
C PRO A 313 -3.21 7.15 18.31
N GLN A 314 -2.90 5.95 18.77
CA GLN A 314 -1.59 5.30 18.60
C GLN A 314 -1.74 3.84 18.17
N TRP A 315 -0.71 3.33 17.51
CA TRP A 315 -0.54 1.93 17.14
C TRP A 315 0.84 1.46 17.57
N VAL A 316 0.90 0.35 18.30
CA VAL A 316 2.15 -0.21 18.85
C VAL A 316 2.28 -1.65 18.38
N ALA A 317 3.35 -1.96 17.65
CA ALA A 317 3.64 -3.31 17.17
C ALA A 317 4.48 -4.11 18.20
N PRO A 318 4.49 -5.45 18.14
CA PRO A 318 5.26 -6.28 19.06
C PRO A 318 6.78 -6.09 19.00
N ASP A 319 7.30 -5.56 17.89
CA ASP A 319 8.72 -5.23 17.74
C ASP A 319 9.12 -3.89 18.40
N GLY A 320 8.18 -3.23 19.09
CA GLY A 320 8.38 -1.96 19.77
C GLY A 320 8.27 -0.74 18.85
N SER A 321 8.12 -0.91 17.54
CA SER A 321 7.81 0.20 16.65
C SER A 321 6.39 0.69 16.89
N ALA A 322 6.20 2.01 16.88
CA ALA A 322 4.92 2.63 17.15
C ALA A 322 4.74 3.94 16.40
N VAL A 323 3.49 4.29 16.11
CA VAL A 323 3.09 5.54 15.47
C VAL A 323 1.89 6.16 16.15
N ARG A 324 1.80 7.50 16.12
CA ARG A 324 0.66 8.29 16.56
C ARG A 324 0.00 8.96 15.34
N GLY A 325 -1.32 9.04 15.35
CA GLY A 325 -2.10 9.52 14.21
C GLY A 325 -2.70 10.89 14.44
N SER A 326 -2.71 11.71 13.40
CA SER A 326 -3.45 12.97 13.32
C SER A 326 -4.45 12.89 12.18
N VAL A 327 -5.74 13.04 12.45
CA VAL A 327 -6.79 12.91 11.42
C VAL A 327 -6.66 14.04 10.39
N VAL A 328 -6.62 13.67 9.12
CA VAL A 328 -6.56 14.58 7.97
C VAL A 328 -7.91 14.65 7.29
N THR A 329 -8.52 13.50 6.98
CA THR A 329 -9.85 13.43 6.38
C THR A 329 -10.76 12.49 7.15
N ARG A 330 -12.06 12.80 7.12
CA ARG A 330 -13.13 11.96 7.62
C ARG A 330 -14.12 11.74 6.48
N THR A 331 -14.30 10.50 6.08
CA THR A 331 -15.25 10.14 5.02
C THR A 331 -16.36 9.27 5.61
N PRO A 332 -17.63 9.72 5.59
CA PRO A 332 -18.75 8.92 6.05
C PRO A 332 -18.78 7.53 5.37
N ASN A 333 -19.16 6.51 6.13
CA ASN A 333 -19.22 5.12 5.66
C ASN A 333 -20.58 4.45 5.96
N GLY A 334 -21.66 5.22 5.82
CA GLY A 334 -23.04 4.77 6.03
C GLY A 334 -23.48 4.85 7.49
N ASP A 335 -24.79 4.69 7.70
CA ASP A 335 -25.38 4.82 9.02
C ASP A 335 -24.95 3.68 9.95
N GLY A 336 -24.77 3.99 11.23
CA GLY A 336 -24.32 3.02 12.23
C GLY A 336 -22.84 2.61 12.12
N VAL A 337 -22.10 3.15 11.14
CA VAL A 337 -20.71 2.79 10.85
C VAL A 337 -19.79 4.00 11.06
N ILE A 338 -18.67 3.80 11.78
CA ILE A 338 -17.68 4.87 11.96
C ILE A 338 -17.07 5.33 10.63
N PRO A 339 -16.69 6.62 10.51
CA PRO A 339 -16.07 7.13 9.29
C PRO A 339 -14.77 6.42 8.94
N GLU A 340 -14.50 6.31 7.65
CA GLU A 340 -13.16 6.04 7.15
C GLU A 340 -12.29 7.28 7.38
N LEU A 341 -11.00 7.06 7.64
CA LEU A 341 -10.06 8.12 7.98
C LEU A 341 -8.81 8.02 7.11
N VAL A 342 -8.28 9.17 6.73
CA VAL A 342 -6.85 9.33 6.41
C VAL A 342 -6.22 10.08 7.57
N LEU A 343 -5.10 9.57 8.08
CA LEU A 343 -4.34 10.16 9.17
C LEU A 343 -2.88 10.32 8.80
N ASP A 344 -2.28 11.46 9.15
CA ASP A 344 -0.84 11.61 9.19
C ASP A 344 -0.28 10.77 10.34
N ALA A 345 0.85 10.11 10.11
CA ALA A 345 1.51 9.27 11.11
C ALA A 345 2.83 9.88 11.56
N ALA A 346 3.04 9.95 12.87
CA ALA A 346 4.29 10.35 13.49
C ALA A 346 4.88 9.18 14.28
N GLN A 347 6.15 8.88 14.06
CA GLN A 347 6.88 7.85 14.83
C GLN A 347 6.85 8.18 16.33
N ALA A 348 6.57 7.19 17.17
CA ALA A 348 6.49 7.35 18.62
C ALA A 348 7.18 6.22 19.42
N GLY A 349 7.67 5.17 18.75
CA GLY A 349 8.35 4.03 19.35
C GLY A 349 9.76 3.82 18.81
N ALA A 350 10.17 2.56 18.66
CA ALA A 350 11.47 2.22 18.10
C ALA A 350 11.69 2.85 16.70
N ALA A 351 12.93 3.28 16.44
CA ALA A 351 13.33 3.92 15.18
C ALA A 351 13.39 2.95 13.98
N GLU A 352 13.35 1.66 14.27
CA GLU A 352 13.28 0.54 13.33
C GLU A 352 12.10 -0.35 13.69
N GLY A 353 11.70 -1.22 12.76
CA GLY A 353 10.55 -2.11 12.92
C GLY A 353 9.40 -1.77 11.99
N LEU A 354 8.33 -2.56 12.07
CA LEU A 354 7.23 -2.63 11.13
C LEU A 354 6.57 -1.28 10.87
N LEU A 355 6.32 -0.50 11.94
CA LEU A 355 5.62 0.79 11.87
C LEU A 355 6.58 2.00 11.84
N ALA A 356 7.87 1.79 12.04
CA ALA A 356 8.82 2.87 12.31
C ALA A 356 8.94 3.91 11.18
N ARG A 357 8.56 3.55 9.94
CA ARG A 357 8.64 4.43 8.77
C ARG A 357 7.28 4.80 8.20
N ALA A 358 6.17 4.41 8.84
CA ALA A 358 4.85 4.80 8.35
C ALA A 358 4.65 6.31 8.53
N VAL A 359 4.27 6.99 7.43
CA VAL A 359 3.99 8.43 7.38
C VAL A 359 2.51 8.72 7.18
N GLN A 360 1.75 7.75 6.69
CA GLN A 360 0.32 7.84 6.46
C GLN A 360 -0.37 6.57 6.97
N ILE A 361 -1.54 6.74 7.58
CA ILE A 361 -2.43 5.65 7.99
C ILE A 361 -3.79 5.88 7.36
N MET A 362 -4.38 4.82 6.79
CA MET A 362 -5.78 4.82 6.39
C MET A 362 -6.55 3.87 7.28
N ARG A 363 -7.73 4.29 7.76
CA ARG A 363 -8.75 3.41 8.33
C ARG A 363 -9.87 3.28 7.31
N VAL A 364 -9.97 2.11 6.70
CA VAL A 364 -10.94 1.83 5.62
C VAL A 364 -11.70 0.55 5.90
N ASN A 365 -12.73 0.25 5.10
CA ASN A 365 -13.57 -0.95 5.24
C ASN A 365 -14.20 -1.05 6.64
N THR A 366 -14.65 0.10 7.17
CA THR A 366 -15.18 0.18 8.53
C THR A 366 -16.55 -0.50 8.66
N THR A 367 -16.80 -1.10 9.81
CA THR A 367 -18.09 -1.67 10.21
C THR A 367 -18.38 -1.31 11.67
N GLY A 368 -19.64 -1.02 11.99
CA GLY A 368 -20.08 -0.71 13.35
C GLY A 368 -19.34 0.46 14.02
N GLY A 369 -19.26 0.42 15.35
CA GLY A 369 -18.47 1.33 16.16
C GLY A 369 -19.10 2.69 16.47
N THR A 370 -20.30 3.00 15.98
CA THR A 370 -20.96 4.28 16.33
C THR A 370 -21.43 4.29 17.78
N ALA A 371 -21.44 5.47 18.38
CA ALA A 371 -21.99 5.64 19.73
C ALA A 371 -23.47 5.24 19.76
N PRO A 372 -23.97 4.70 20.89
CA PRO A 372 -25.39 4.46 21.06
C PRO A 372 -26.21 5.73 20.81
N PRO A 373 -27.34 5.65 20.09
CA PRO A 373 -28.20 6.81 19.88
C PRO A 373 -28.94 7.19 21.16
N GLY A 374 -29.31 8.46 21.28
CA GLY A 374 -30.14 8.98 22.37
C GLY A 374 -29.37 9.66 23.50
N PRO A 375 -30.08 10.14 24.53
CA PRO A 375 -29.46 10.74 25.71
C PRO A 375 -28.71 9.68 26.51
N CYS A 376 -27.75 10.13 27.31
CA CYS A 376 -26.96 9.27 28.18
C CYS A 376 -26.90 9.86 29.60
N GLU A 377 -26.58 9.01 30.57
CA GLU A 377 -26.37 9.46 31.95
C GLU A 377 -24.92 9.93 32.16
N PRO A 378 -24.69 11.09 32.79
CA PRO A 378 -23.35 11.64 32.98
C PRO A 378 -22.40 10.62 33.66
N GLY A 379 -21.19 10.49 33.13
CA GLY A 379 -20.19 9.56 33.68
C GLY A 379 -20.35 8.09 33.26
N THR A 380 -21.40 7.74 32.52
CA THR A 380 -21.51 6.40 31.91
C THR A 380 -20.57 6.24 30.73
N GLU A 381 -20.07 5.02 30.55
CA GLU A 381 -19.32 4.61 29.37
C GLU A 381 -20.14 3.68 28.48
N ALA A 382 -19.92 3.78 27.18
CA ALA A 382 -20.45 2.85 26.20
C ALA A 382 -19.32 2.28 25.33
N ARG A 383 -19.42 0.98 25.03
CA ARG A 383 -18.49 0.26 24.15
C ARG A 383 -19.25 -0.19 22.92
N ALA A 384 -18.77 0.21 21.76
CA ALA A 384 -19.36 -0.16 20.47
C ALA A 384 -18.37 -1.02 19.67
N PRO A 385 -18.66 -2.31 19.45
CA PRO A 385 -17.83 -3.16 18.61
C PRO A 385 -17.64 -2.58 17.21
N TYR A 386 -16.44 -2.67 16.66
CA TYR A 386 -16.14 -2.20 15.31
C TYR A 386 -15.12 -3.08 14.59
N GLY A 387 -15.19 -3.09 13.27
CA GLY A 387 -14.18 -3.64 12.38
C GLY A 387 -13.63 -2.56 11.44
N ALA A 388 -12.39 -2.74 10.99
CA ALA A 388 -11.75 -1.91 9.97
C ALA A 388 -10.48 -2.60 9.44
N ASP A 389 -9.97 -2.12 8.32
CA ASP A 389 -8.60 -2.33 7.89
C ASP A 389 -7.77 -1.07 8.13
N TYR A 390 -6.61 -1.22 8.77
CA TYR A 390 -5.62 -0.17 8.85
C TYR A 390 -4.52 -0.39 7.81
N VAL A 391 -4.33 0.57 6.91
CA VAL A 391 -3.27 0.57 5.91
C VAL A 391 -2.19 1.56 6.34
N PHE A 392 -1.00 1.05 6.63
CA PHE A 392 0.19 1.84 6.99
C PHE A 392 1.07 1.98 5.76
N LEU A 393 1.37 3.22 5.38
CA LEU A 393 2.15 3.57 4.19
C LEU A 393 3.37 4.42 4.59
N SER A 394 4.52 4.14 3.98
CA SER A 394 5.81 4.79 4.23
C SER A 394 6.25 5.73 3.11
#